data_AF-A0AAE5U060-F1
#
_entry.id   AF-A0AAE5U060-F1
#
_cell.length_a   1.000
_cell.length_b   1.000
_cell.length_c   1.000
_cell.angle_alpha   90.00
_cell.angle_beta   90.00
_cell.angle_gamma   90.00
#
_symmetry.space_group_name_H-M   'P 1'
#
loop_
_entity.id
_entity.type
_entity.pdbx_description
1 polymer ?
#
loop_
_entity_poly.entity_id
_entity_poly.type
_entity_poly.pdbx_seq_one_letter_code
_entity_poly.pdbx_strand_id
1 'polypeptide(L)'
;MRKCDSALHEWFGMSRSSLIKCLRRLADDLEDVDRCEEAQAPDAAMNSWTLGKRAVPCLIGRPLGHPNISDGRPAFSSELFYFDPDRGIARTMSRWYRLGTRVEPEYWGERLRGKSSFLRDTL
;
A
#
# COMPACT_ATOMS: atom_id res chain seq x y z
N MET A 1 16.01 -4.55 -20.03
CA MET A 1 14.93 -4.88 -19.08
C MET A 1 14.81 -3.74 -18.07
N ARG A 2 13.65 -3.08 -17.96
CA ARG A 2 13.53 -1.81 -17.19
C ARG A 2 13.42 -2.13 -15.69
N LYS A 3 14.34 -1.60 -14.87
CA LYS A 3 14.43 -1.79 -13.41
C LYS A 3 13.11 -1.63 -12.62
N CYS A 4 12.19 -0.82 -13.13
CA CYS A 4 10.88 -0.58 -12.55
C CYS A 4 10.04 -1.87 -12.35
N ASP A 5 10.09 -2.82 -13.30
CA ASP A 5 9.36 -4.09 -13.13
C ASP A 5 10.03 -4.98 -12.06
N SER A 6 11.34 -4.83 -11.80
CA SER A 6 12.09 -5.57 -10.76
C SER A 6 11.66 -5.15 -9.36
N ALA A 7 11.60 -3.83 -9.12
CA ALA A 7 11.20 -3.29 -7.82
C ALA A 7 9.76 -3.69 -7.45
N LEU A 8 8.84 -3.74 -8.42
CA LEU A 8 7.49 -4.22 -8.17
C LEU A 8 7.45 -5.72 -7.84
N HIS A 9 8.29 -6.51 -8.51
CA HIS A 9 8.38 -7.94 -8.22
C HIS A 9 8.97 -8.22 -6.83
N GLU A 10 10.01 -7.49 -6.46
CA GLU A 10 10.66 -7.62 -5.15
C GLU A 10 9.74 -7.21 -3.99
N TRP A 11 8.93 -6.15 -4.16
CA TRP A 11 8.10 -5.60 -3.09
C TRP A 11 6.68 -6.16 -3.04
N PHE A 12 6.10 -6.48 -4.19
CA PHE A 12 4.70 -6.92 -4.30
C PHE A 12 4.56 -8.36 -4.79
N GLY A 13 5.66 -9.05 -5.11
CA GLY A 13 5.62 -10.42 -5.65
C GLY A 13 4.98 -10.52 -7.04
N MET A 14 4.76 -9.40 -7.73
CA MET A 14 4.00 -9.33 -8.97
C MET A 14 4.63 -8.39 -9.98
N SER A 15 4.50 -8.71 -11.27
CA SER A 15 4.86 -7.75 -12.33
C SER A 15 3.86 -6.59 -12.36
N ARG A 16 4.29 -5.42 -12.88
CA ARG A 16 3.39 -4.27 -13.11
C ARG A 16 2.17 -4.63 -13.96
N SER A 17 2.39 -5.43 -15.01
CA SER A 17 1.33 -5.83 -15.92
C SER A 17 0.30 -6.74 -15.24
N SER A 18 0.76 -7.64 -14.37
CA SER A 18 -0.10 -8.51 -13.56
C SER A 18 -0.92 -7.67 -12.57
N LEU A 19 -0.27 -6.72 -11.88
CA LEU A 19 -0.94 -5.84 -10.94
C LEU A 19 -2.04 -4.99 -11.62
N ILE A 20 -1.77 -4.42 -12.79
CA ILE A 20 -2.78 -3.67 -13.56
C ILE A 20 -3.98 -4.56 -13.90
N LYS A 21 -3.75 -5.80 -14.34
CA LYS A 21 -4.84 -6.74 -14.64
C LYS A 21 -5.67 -7.05 -13.40
N CYS A 22 -5.02 -7.33 -12.27
CA CYS A 22 -5.69 -7.62 -11.01
C CYS A 22 -6.51 -6.43 -10.51
N LEU A 23 -5.97 -5.20 -10.59
CA LEU A 23 -6.69 -4.01 -10.15
C LEU A 23 -7.90 -3.68 -11.05
N ARG A 24 -7.82 -3.96 -12.35
CA ARG A 24 -8.98 -3.82 -13.25
C ARG A 24 -10.06 -4.83 -12.92
N ARG A 25 -9.68 -6.12 -12.85
CA ARG A 25 -10.62 -7.18 -12.45
C ARG A 25 -11.26 -6.86 -11.11
N LEU A 26 -10.49 -6.44 -10.10
CA LEU A 26 -11.03 -6.03 -8.81
C LEU A 26 -12.04 -4.87 -8.93
N ALA A 27 -11.76 -3.87 -9.76
CA ALA A 27 -12.70 -2.77 -9.97
C ALA A 27 -13.99 -3.26 -10.63
N ASP A 28 -13.87 -4.07 -11.69
CA ASP A 28 -15.01 -4.67 -12.40
C ASP A 28 -15.86 -5.54 -11.43
N ASP A 29 -15.21 -6.41 -10.65
CA ASP A 29 -15.87 -7.28 -9.65
C ASP A 29 -16.60 -6.47 -8.57
N LEU A 30 -16.03 -5.33 -8.14
CA LEU A 30 -16.66 -4.45 -7.15
C LEU A 30 -17.82 -3.64 -7.72
N GLU A 31 -17.81 -3.30 -9.01
CA GLU A 31 -18.91 -2.64 -9.70
C GLU A 31 -20.11 -3.59 -9.90
N ASP A 32 -19.84 -4.88 -10.14
CA ASP A 32 -20.84 -5.91 -10.40
C ASP A 32 -21.13 -6.83 -9.20
N VAL A 33 -20.88 -6.37 -7.96
CA VAL A 33 -20.97 -7.22 -6.74
C VAL A 33 -22.31 -7.96 -6.60
N ASP A 34 -23.42 -7.32 -7.01
CA ASP A 34 -24.78 -7.91 -6.94
C ASP A 34 -25.06 -8.93 -8.07
N ARG A 35 -24.23 -8.94 -9.11
CA ARG A 35 -24.38 -9.75 -10.33
C ARG A 35 -23.29 -10.80 -10.50
N CYS A 36 -22.27 -10.78 -9.67
CA CYS A 36 -21.11 -11.65 -9.79
C CYS A 36 -21.48 -13.08 -9.35
N GLU A 37 -22.03 -13.89 -10.27
CA GLU A 37 -22.26 -15.32 -10.06
C GLU A 37 -20.93 -16.06 -9.74
N GLU A 38 -19.79 -15.56 -10.23
CA GLU A 38 -18.45 -16.07 -9.88
C GLU A 38 -18.11 -15.87 -8.39
N ALA A 39 -18.59 -14.80 -7.74
CA ALA A 39 -18.42 -14.62 -6.29
C ALA A 39 -19.29 -15.60 -5.48
N GLN A 40 -20.34 -16.14 -6.10
CA GLN A 40 -21.18 -17.21 -5.52
C GLN A 40 -20.63 -18.61 -5.84
N ALA A 41 -19.74 -18.75 -6.83
CA ALA A 41 -19.06 -20.00 -7.13
C ALA A 41 -17.83 -20.17 -6.19
N PRO A 42 -17.63 -21.35 -5.57
CA PRO A 42 -16.73 -21.51 -4.44
C PRO A 42 -15.28 -21.76 -4.90
N ASP A 43 -14.67 -20.81 -5.59
CA ASP A 43 -13.22 -20.92 -5.91
C ASP A 43 -12.37 -20.80 -4.63
N ALA A 44 -12.88 -20.08 -3.61
CA ALA A 44 -12.35 -20.07 -2.25
C ALA A 44 -13.46 -19.74 -1.23
N ALA A 45 -13.49 -20.44 -0.10
CA ALA A 45 -14.44 -20.17 1.00
C ALA A 45 -13.70 -20.07 2.34
N MET A 46 -14.14 -19.16 3.22
CA MET A 46 -13.59 -18.97 4.55
C MET A 46 -14.69 -19.18 5.60
N ASN A 47 -14.53 -20.18 6.47
CA ASN A 47 -15.42 -20.42 7.60
C ASN A 47 -14.83 -19.82 8.90
N SER A 48 -15.67 -19.60 9.92
CA SER A 48 -15.25 -19.13 11.25
C SER A 48 -14.36 -17.88 11.23
N TRP A 49 -14.66 -16.94 10.33
CA TRP A 49 -13.82 -15.78 10.07
C TRP A 49 -14.11 -14.61 11.03
N THR A 50 -13.10 -13.76 11.22
CA THR A 50 -13.21 -12.45 11.89
C THR A 50 -12.34 -11.43 11.14
N LEU A 51 -12.54 -10.14 11.39
CA LEU A 51 -11.72 -9.08 10.80
C LEU A 51 -10.33 -9.05 11.43
N GLY A 52 -9.31 -9.31 10.61
CA GLY A 52 -7.91 -9.10 10.97
C GLY A 52 -7.34 -7.83 10.35
N LYS A 53 -6.20 -7.36 10.87
CA LYS A 53 -5.36 -6.39 10.16
C LYS A 53 -3.95 -6.96 9.99
N ARG A 54 -3.31 -6.63 8.87
CA ARG A 54 -1.95 -7.07 8.54
C ARG A 54 -1.06 -5.86 8.24
N ALA A 55 0.25 -6.02 8.43
CA ALA A 55 1.22 -5.05 7.95
C ALA A 55 1.29 -5.08 6.42
N VAL A 56 1.41 -3.90 5.82
CA VAL A 56 1.52 -3.70 4.37
C VAL A 56 2.68 -2.76 4.06
N PRO A 57 3.34 -2.91 2.89
CA PRO A 57 4.34 -1.96 2.45
C PRO A 57 3.73 -0.55 2.34
N CYS A 58 4.35 0.43 2.99
CA CYS A 58 3.91 1.82 2.98
C CYS A 58 5.13 2.77 3.05
N LEU A 59 4.94 4.02 2.64
CA LEU A 59 5.89 5.09 2.93
C LEU A 59 5.77 5.53 4.39
N ILE A 60 6.93 5.81 4.98
CA ILE A 60 7.06 6.61 6.19
C ILE A 60 7.83 7.89 5.86
N GLY A 61 7.27 9.03 6.24
CA GLY A 61 7.84 10.31 5.87
C GLY A 61 7.14 11.50 6.52
N ARG A 62 7.49 12.69 6.05
CA ARG A 62 6.73 13.91 6.31
C ARG A 62 5.97 14.25 5.04
N PRO A 63 4.63 14.12 5.01
CA PRO A 63 3.86 14.52 3.85
C PRO A 63 3.97 16.04 3.64
N LEU A 64 3.89 16.45 2.39
CA LEU A 64 3.86 17.84 1.95
C LEU A 64 2.68 18.01 0.99
N GLY A 65 1.85 19.03 1.19
CA GLY A 65 0.67 19.31 0.37
C GLY A 65 -0.42 18.25 0.45
N HIS A 66 -0.51 17.49 1.55
CA HIS A 66 -1.55 16.47 1.69
C HIS A 66 -2.89 17.13 2.08
N PRO A 67 -4.01 16.82 1.38
CA PRO A 67 -5.28 17.55 1.59
C PRO A 67 -5.82 17.45 3.02
N ASN A 68 -5.56 16.31 3.69
CA ASN A 68 -6.13 16.00 4.99
C ASN A 68 -5.08 15.84 6.12
N ILE A 69 -3.78 16.03 5.84
CA ILE A 69 -2.71 15.80 6.82
C ILE A 69 -1.82 17.03 6.82
N SER A 70 -1.62 17.61 8.00
CA SER A 70 -0.71 18.74 8.18
C SER A 70 0.71 18.39 7.78
N ASP A 71 1.35 19.29 7.04
CA ASP A 71 2.73 19.13 6.60
C ASP A 71 3.73 18.99 7.75
N GLY A 72 4.85 18.34 7.49
CA GLY A 72 6.01 18.30 8.38
C GLY A 72 5.92 17.32 9.56
N ARG A 73 4.73 16.82 9.90
CA ARG A 73 4.57 15.77 10.93
C ARG A 73 4.87 14.38 10.34
N PRO A 74 5.59 13.50 11.06
CA PRO A 74 5.77 12.12 10.63
C PRO A 74 4.43 11.41 10.44
N ALA A 75 4.26 10.73 9.31
CA ALA A 75 3.07 9.96 8.99
C ALA A 75 3.44 8.71 8.19
N PHE A 76 2.57 7.71 8.28
CA PHE A 76 2.54 6.59 7.35
C PHE A 76 1.55 6.89 6.24
N SER A 77 1.90 6.53 5.01
CA SER A 77 0.93 6.43 3.93
C SER A 77 0.11 5.13 4.06
N SER A 78 -0.97 5.02 3.30
CA SER A 78 -1.64 3.74 3.06
C SER A 78 -0.77 2.77 2.25
N GLU A 79 -1.26 1.56 2.00
CA GLU A 79 -0.57 0.55 1.17
C GLU A 79 -0.09 1.13 -0.16
N LEU A 80 1.14 0.78 -0.52
CA LEU A 80 1.73 1.08 -1.81
C LEU A 80 1.23 0.07 -2.86
N PHE A 81 1.01 0.57 -4.07
CA PHE A 81 0.72 -0.21 -5.28
C PHE A 81 1.77 0.02 -6.36
N TYR A 82 2.58 1.07 -6.22
CA TYR A 82 3.72 1.32 -7.10
C TYR A 82 4.82 2.05 -6.34
N PHE A 83 6.07 1.68 -6.60
CA PHE A 83 7.24 2.32 -5.99
C PHE A 83 8.41 2.31 -6.98
N ASP A 84 8.90 3.50 -7.31
CA ASP A 84 10.06 3.70 -8.17
C ASP A 84 10.92 4.84 -7.58
N PRO A 85 11.87 4.51 -6.68
CA PRO A 85 12.71 5.50 -6.03
C PRO A 85 13.66 6.19 -7.02
N ASP A 86 14.08 5.50 -8.08
CA ASP A 86 14.95 6.07 -9.13
C ASP A 86 14.23 7.21 -9.88
N ARG A 87 12.93 7.06 -10.13
CA ARG A 87 12.08 8.11 -10.73
C ARG A 87 11.49 9.08 -9.69
N GLY A 88 11.72 8.84 -8.40
CA GLY A 88 11.17 9.64 -7.32
C GLY A 88 9.64 9.64 -7.28
N ILE A 89 8.99 8.51 -7.57
CA ILE A 89 7.52 8.41 -7.56
C ILE A 89 7.03 7.16 -6.83
N ALA A 90 5.88 7.29 -6.19
CA ALA A 90 5.15 6.17 -5.61
C ALA A 90 3.63 6.36 -5.79
N ARG A 91 2.86 5.27 -5.71
CA ARG A 91 1.40 5.27 -5.82
C ARG A 91 0.81 4.47 -4.68
N THR A 92 -0.14 5.04 -3.96
CA THR A 92 -1.08 4.28 -3.11
C THR A 92 -2.38 4.03 -3.88
N MET A 93 -3.48 3.59 -3.26
CA MET A 93 -4.79 3.54 -3.95
C MET A 93 -5.31 4.94 -4.31
N SER A 94 -5.12 5.94 -3.44
CA SER A 94 -5.79 7.25 -3.58
C SER A 94 -4.94 8.36 -4.18
N ARG A 95 -3.60 8.29 -4.12
CA ARG A 95 -2.73 9.38 -4.59
C ARG A 95 -1.36 8.94 -5.13
N TRP A 96 -0.86 9.74 -6.07
CA TRP A 96 0.55 9.75 -6.48
C TRP A 96 1.38 10.57 -5.50
N TYR A 97 2.55 10.07 -5.13
CA TYR A 97 3.54 10.78 -4.34
C TYR A 97 4.76 11.09 -5.19
N ARG A 98 5.30 12.29 -5.02
CA ARG A 98 6.68 12.63 -5.38
C ARG A 98 7.56 12.33 -4.17
N LEU A 99 8.61 11.55 -4.38
CA LEU A 99 9.55 11.18 -3.34
C LEU A 99 10.65 12.24 -3.27
N GLY A 100 10.87 12.76 -2.07
CA GLY A 100 11.99 13.66 -1.76
C GLY A 100 13.22 12.88 -1.33
N THR A 101 13.94 13.42 -0.35
CA THR A 101 15.17 12.81 0.19
C THR A 101 14.89 11.46 0.85
N ARG A 102 15.56 10.42 0.37
CA ARG A 102 15.58 9.10 1.02
C ARG A 102 16.46 9.16 2.28
N VAL A 103 16.00 8.53 3.34
CA VAL A 103 16.76 8.31 4.58
C VAL A 103 16.89 6.81 4.83
N GLU A 104 17.91 6.41 5.57
CA GLU A 104 18.04 5.02 6.02
C GLU A 104 16.89 4.64 6.96
N PRO A 105 16.40 3.38 6.95
CA PRO A 105 15.27 2.94 7.77
C PRO A 105 15.42 3.27 9.27
N GLU A 106 16.64 3.21 9.80
CA GLU A 106 16.99 3.48 11.20
C GLU A 106 16.62 4.91 11.63
N TYR A 107 16.67 5.87 10.69
CA TYR A 107 16.26 7.27 10.91
C TYR A 107 14.86 7.36 11.50
N TRP A 108 13.95 6.50 11.03
CA TRP A 108 12.57 6.46 11.50
C TRP A 108 12.40 5.53 12.70
N GLY A 109 13.13 4.41 12.75
CA GLY A 109 13.11 3.49 13.89
C GLY A 109 13.41 4.18 15.22
N GLU A 110 14.45 5.02 15.26
CA GLU A 110 14.82 5.82 16.43
C GLU A 110 13.73 6.83 16.83
N ARG A 111 13.11 7.48 15.85
CA ARG A 111 12.12 8.54 16.08
C ARG A 111 10.73 8.00 16.43
N LEU A 112 10.44 6.75 16.07
CA LEU A 112 9.19 6.09 16.41
C LEU A 112 9.27 5.29 17.72
N ARG A 113 10.46 4.87 18.16
CA ARG A 113 10.66 4.17 19.44
C ARG A 113 10.11 4.91 20.66
N GLY A 114 10.04 6.25 20.62
CA GLY A 114 9.45 7.07 21.69
C GLY A 114 7.93 7.27 21.61
N LYS A 115 7.25 6.71 20.60
CA LYS A 115 5.80 6.89 20.33
C LYS A 115 5.04 5.56 20.31
N SER A 116 5.38 4.64 21.20
CA SER A 116 4.71 3.33 21.36
C SER A 116 3.22 3.37 21.75
N SER A 117 2.55 4.52 21.73
CA SER A 117 1.09 4.60 21.87
C SER A 117 0.35 4.39 20.53
N PHE A 118 1.00 4.48 19.37
CA PHE A 118 0.33 4.31 18.06
C PHE A 118 0.23 2.86 17.57
N LEU A 119 0.75 1.89 18.32
CA LEU A 119 0.76 0.47 17.94
C LEU A 119 -0.02 -0.45 18.91
N ARG A 120 -0.75 0.09 19.90
CA ARG A 120 -1.51 -0.74 20.86
C ARG A 120 -2.95 -1.04 20.48
N ASP A 121 -3.54 -0.35 19.51
CA ASP A 121 -4.95 -0.57 19.16
C ASP A 121 -5.09 -1.40 17.88
N THR A 122 -4.51 -2.61 17.86
CA THR A 122 -4.94 -3.70 16.96
C THR A 122 -4.43 -5.06 17.49
N LEU A 123 -5.08 -5.54 18.54
CA LEU A 123 -5.30 -6.97 18.80
C LEU A 123 -6.79 -7.16 19.06
#